data_AF-A0A0M3HN24-F1
#
_entry.id   AF-A0A0M3HN24-F1
#
_cell.length_a   1.000
_cell.length_b   1.000
_cell.length_c   1.000
_cell.angle_alpha   90.00
_cell.angle_beta   90.00
_cell.angle_gamma   90.00
#
_symmetry.space_group_name_H-M   'P 1'
#
loop_
_entity.id
_entity.type
_entity.pdbx_description
1 polymer ?
#
loop_
_entity_poly.entity_id
_entity_poly.type
_entity_poly.pdbx_seq_one_letter_code
_entity_poly.pdbx_strand_id
1 'polypeptide(L)'
;MSSTREGAKIWQSIKQFQYMPKEERNRSNYRCPIMRLLEDLFLVDLEFAIEKGADVLFFSVQKEWTDKLKARSHINKADYSNALYECLGELCELSMLVQDEYGFVLNDVPRIVSMCPRAVIPSHSRTPLSPRTKSRFVHFLCLRVGDIFRYLGDTKQARELYTCAYRAYPDDGQSCNQIGLIESAQRRHLEALYYHVLALNTRNSFTPAAANIEQIYNKFASINIEDNNTDYDLMFLKVIGRCHSLVFFESTILQRMSSVLRERTTNYSRLHMHFVIAVAVWYALGGSQDEVRCANQIITIIVDQFVLFVEQALKEGRSKEEKEELLSLLWIYASWIEAKKISMMNRVADDASWIRNLALLIDNAGNDLTVEMKLHFVPLALLDYERASMSSLISRLTVILWRTFKSYRISEAPSENFTEFVDAHMVYS
;
A
#
# COMPACT_ATOMS: atom_id res chain seq x y z
N MET A 1 -32.38 20.03 4.20
CA MET A 1 -32.57 20.36 5.63
C MET A 1 -33.41 19.33 6.39
N SER A 2 -34.27 18.51 5.75
CA SER A 2 -35.05 17.45 6.41
C SER A 2 -34.25 16.17 6.69
N SER A 3 -33.48 15.66 5.73
CA SER A 3 -32.73 14.40 5.83
C SER A 3 -31.72 14.37 6.99
N THR A 4 -30.91 15.42 7.14
CA THR A 4 -29.90 15.49 8.22
C THR A 4 -30.54 15.50 9.61
N ARG A 5 -31.72 16.13 9.76
CA ARG A 5 -32.46 16.14 11.04
C ARG A 5 -33.05 14.77 11.35
N GLU A 6 -33.46 14.04 10.33
CA GLU A 6 -33.97 12.66 10.44
C GLU A 6 -32.84 11.68 10.75
N GLY A 7 -31.72 11.73 10.01
CA GLY A 7 -30.52 10.94 10.29
C GLY A 7 -29.99 11.15 11.70
N ALA A 8 -30.02 12.40 12.21
CA ALA A 8 -29.66 12.69 13.60
C ALA A 8 -30.58 12.02 14.63
N LYS A 9 -31.89 11.91 14.35
CA LYS A 9 -32.83 11.20 15.23
C LYS A 9 -32.58 9.69 15.22
N ILE A 10 -32.39 9.10 14.04
CA ILE A 10 -32.06 7.67 13.91
C ILE A 10 -30.76 7.35 14.65
N TRP A 11 -29.73 8.20 14.50
CA TRP A 11 -28.46 8.02 15.21
C TRP A 11 -28.60 8.11 16.73
N GLN A 12 -29.48 8.97 17.26
CA GLN A 12 -29.77 9.01 18.70
C GLN A 12 -30.40 7.69 19.18
N SER A 13 -31.32 7.11 18.40
CA SER A 13 -31.89 5.79 18.69
C SER A 13 -30.83 4.69 18.67
N ILE A 14 -29.91 4.70 17.68
CA ILE A 14 -28.78 3.77 17.60
C ILE A 14 -27.91 3.86 18.86
N LYS A 15 -27.61 5.07 19.33
CA LYS A 15 -26.82 5.27 20.56
C LYS A 15 -27.45 4.64 21.78
N GLN A 16 -28.78 4.65 21.90
CA GLN A 16 -29.47 4.01 23.03
C GLN A 16 -29.16 2.52 23.11
N PHE A 17 -29.12 1.82 21.96
CA PHE A 17 -28.72 0.41 21.93
C PHE A 17 -27.25 0.19 22.31
N GLN A 18 -26.35 1.12 21.99
CA GLN A 18 -24.93 0.98 22.34
C GLN A 18 -24.68 0.96 23.85
N TYR A 19 -25.59 1.52 24.67
CA TYR A 19 -25.53 1.47 26.12
C TYR A 19 -26.02 0.15 26.74
N MET A 20 -26.67 -0.73 25.96
CA MET A 20 -27.12 -2.04 26.46
C MET A 20 -25.90 -2.91 26.84
N PRO A 21 -25.84 -3.52 28.03
CA PRO A 21 -24.75 -4.43 28.42
C PRO A 21 -24.59 -5.59 27.46
N LYS A 22 -23.35 -6.01 27.15
CA LYS A 22 -23.07 -7.05 26.13
C LYS A 22 -23.69 -8.40 26.46
N GLU A 23 -23.86 -8.67 27.75
CA GLU A 23 -24.42 -9.88 28.34
C GLU A 23 -25.93 -9.98 28.11
N GLU A 24 -26.61 -8.83 28.00
CA GLU A 24 -28.05 -8.74 27.76
C GLU A 24 -28.39 -8.78 26.26
N ARG A 25 -27.40 -8.52 25.38
CA ARG A 25 -27.59 -8.45 23.93
C ARG A 25 -27.81 -9.83 23.31
N ASN A 26 -28.95 -9.98 22.66
CA ASN A 26 -29.29 -11.14 21.84
C ASN A 26 -29.82 -10.70 20.45
N ARG A 27 -30.25 -11.69 19.66
CA ARG A 27 -30.72 -11.46 18.28
C ARG A 27 -31.94 -10.54 18.23
N SER A 28 -32.93 -10.75 19.11
CA SER A 28 -34.22 -10.05 19.06
C SER A 28 -34.20 -8.68 19.72
N ASN A 29 -33.49 -8.52 20.84
CA ASN A 29 -33.51 -7.27 21.61
C ASN A 29 -32.40 -6.26 21.22
N TYR A 30 -31.37 -6.71 20.48
CA TYR A 30 -30.24 -5.86 20.12
C TYR A 30 -29.91 -5.94 18.63
N ARG A 31 -29.53 -7.12 18.13
CA ARG A 31 -28.98 -7.27 16.77
C ARG A 31 -29.98 -6.85 15.70
N CYS A 32 -31.17 -7.45 15.66
CA CYS A 32 -32.14 -7.13 14.60
C CYS A 32 -32.61 -5.65 14.66
N PRO A 33 -32.96 -5.09 15.84
CA PRO A 33 -33.33 -3.67 15.94
C PRO A 33 -32.23 -2.70 15.49
N ILE A 34 -30.99 -2.90 15.95
CA ILE A 34 -29.89 -1.98 15.62
C ILE A 34 -29.48 -2.06 14.15
N MET A 35 -29.50 -3.27 13.55
CA MET A 35 -29.18 -3.45 12.13
C MET A 35 -30.18 -2.73 11.23
N ARG A 36 -31.48 -2.78 11.56
CA ARG A 36 -32.52 -2.02 10.84
C ARG A 36 -32.31 -0.52 10.95
N LEU A 37 -32.05 0.00 12.15
CA LEU A 37 -31.78 1.43 12.32
C LEU A 37 -30.52 1.88 11.56
N LEU A 38 -29.50 1.03 11.47
CA LEU A 38 -28.31 1.33 10.70
C LEU A 38 -28.61 1.39 9.20
N GLU A 39 -29.35 0.41 8.66
CA GLU A 39 -29.84 0.42 7.29
C GLU A 39 -30.66 1.68 7.00
N ASP A 40 -31.64 2.00 7.84
CA ASP A 40 -32.44 3.22 7.74
C ASP A 40 -31.56 4.47 7.68
N LEU A 41 -30.50 4.53 8.51
CA LEU A 41 -29.56 5.64 8.51
C LEU A 41 -28.77 5.75 7.19
N PHE A 42 -28.29 4.63 6.65
CA PHE A 42 -27.63 4.59 5.35
C PHE A 42 -28.55 5.10 4.24
N LEU A 43 -29.82 4.70 4.27
CA LEU A 43 -30.82 5.12 3.29
C LEU A 43 -31.23 6.58 3.48
N VAL A 44 -31.33 7.10 4.70
CA VAL A 44 -31.71 8.51 4.95
C VAL A 44 -30.57 9.48 4.64
N ASP A 45 -29.34 9.19 5.09
CA ASP A 45 -28.20 10.09 4.90
C ASP A 45 -26.87 9.30 4.96
N LEU A 46 -26.42 8.80 3.80
CA LEU A 46 -25.22 7.96 3.66
C LEU A 46 -23.95 8.70 4.10
N GLU A 47 -23.85 9.98 3.76
CA GLU A 47 -22.69 10.78 4.12
C GLU A 47 -22.61 10.94 5.64
N PHE A 48 -23.72 11.33 6.28
CA PHE A 48 -23.80 11.41 7.74
C PHE A 48 -23.55 10.04 8.40
N ALA A 49 -24.09 8.95 7.86
CA ALA A 49 -23.88 7.59 8.38
C ALA A 49 -22.38 7.24 8.43
N ILE A 50 -21.67 7.47 7.33
CA ILE A 50 -20.24 7.22 7.17
C ILE A 50 -19.40 8.18 8.05
N GLU A 51 -19.82 9.43 8.23
CA GLU A 51 -19.16 10.38 9.15
C GLU A 51 -19.30 9.98 10.62
N LYS A 52 -20.42 9.35 10.99
CA LYS A 52 -20.66 8.85 12.36
C LYS A 52 -20.08 7.47 12.63
N GLY A 53 -19.50 6.81 11.63
CA GLY A 53 -18.94 5.47 11.78
C GLY A 53 -20.02 4.37 11.86
N ALA A 54 -21.18 4.59 11.24
CA ALA A 54 -22.26 3.61 11.18
C ALA A 54 -21.83 2.33 10.45
N ASP A 55 -20.94 2.42 9.47
CA ASP A 55 -20.30 1.32 8.74
C ASP A 55 -19.42 0.44 9.65
N VAL A 56 -18.62 1.08 10.50
CA VAL A 56 -17.84 0.38 11.53
C VAL A 56 -18.75 -0.29 12.53
N LEU A 57 -19.81 0.39 12.98
CA LEU A 57 -20.78 -0.15 13.92
C LEU A 57 -21.55 -1.33 13.33
N PHE A 58 -22.03 -1.23 12.09
CA PHE A 58 -22.72 -2.29 11.35
C PHE A 58 -21.91 -3.58 11.36
N PHE A 59 -20.64 -3.50 10.95
CA PHE A 59 -19.79 -4.68 10.96
C PHE A 59 -19.45 -5.15 12.38
N SER A 60 -19.33 -4.26 13.36
CA SER A 60 -19.09 -4.67 14.75
C SER A 60 -20.25 -5.48 15.34
N VAL A 61 -21.49 -5.16 14.97
CA VAL A 61 -22.69 -5.91 15.37
C VAL A 61 -22.72 -7.28 14.70
N GLN A 62 -22.45 -7.35 13.39
CA GLN A 62 -22.29 -8.62 12.69
C GLN A 62 -21.18 -9.47 13.32
N LYS A 63 -20.02 -8.86 13.62
CA LYS A 63 -18.87 -9.54 14.20
C LYS A 63 -19.16 -10.07 15.61
N GLU A 64 -19.82 -9.29 16.46
CA GLU A 64 -20.25 -9.74 17.80
C GLU A 64 -21.12 -11.00 17.70
N TRP A 65 -22.03 -11.02 16.72
CA TRP A 65 -22.89 -12.18 16.46
C TRP A 65 -22.09 -13.40 15.97
N THR A 66 -21.22 -13.22 14.98
CA THR A 66 -20.42 -14.31 14.43
C THR A 66 -19.41 -14.85 15.45
N ASP A 67 -18.82 -13.99 16.30
CA ASP A 67 -17.86 -14.41 17.32
C ASP A 67 -18.53 -15.24 18.43
N LYS A 68 -19.76 -14.87 18.83
CA LYS A 68 -20.59 -15.67 19.76
C LYS A 68 -20.83 -17.10 19.24
N LEU A 69 -21.06 -17.25 17.94
CA LEU A 69 -21.29 -18.56 17.30
C LEU A 69 -19.98 -19.29 17.01
N LYS A 70 -18.91 -18.57 16.66
CA LYS A 70 -17.57 -19.13 16.47
C LYS A 70 -17.05 -19.80 17.73
N ALA A 71 -17.29 -19.21 18.91
CA ALA A 71 -16.91 -19.81 20.19
C ALA A 71 -17.57 -21.21 20.39
N ARG A 72 -18.72 -21.45 19.75
CA ARG A 72 -19.47 -22.73 19.79
C ARG A 72 -19.24 -23.60 18.55
N SER A 73 -18.38 -23.19 17.62
CA SER A 73 -18.24 -23.86 16.32
C SER A 73 -17.62 -25.26 16.40
N HIS A 74 -16.93 -25.58 17.50
CA HIS A 74 -16.45 -26.93 17.80
C HIS A 74 -17.60 -27.92 18.04
N ILE A 75 -18.77 -27.42 18.43
CA ILE A 75 -20.00 -28.20 18.64
C ILE A 75 -20.82 -28.24 17.35
N ASN A 76 -20.98 -27.09 16.68
CA ASN A 76 -21.74 -27.02 15.43
C ASN A 76 -21.12 -26.03 14.43
N LYS A 77 -20.39 -26.57 13.44
CA LYS A 77 -19.77 -25.77 12.37
C LYS A 77 -20.81 -25.11 11.44
N ALA A 78 -21.99 -25.72 11.29
CA ALA A 78 -23.04 -25.21 10.40
C ALA A 78 -23.60 -23.87 10.89
N ASP A 79 -23.77 -23.69 12.21
CA ASP A 79 -24.31 -22.45 12.77
C ASP A 79 -23.40 -21.25 12.49
N TYR A 80 -22.09 -21.43 12.60
CA TYR A 80 -21.12 -20.38 12.27
C TYR A 80 -21.15 -20.03 10.78
N SER A 81 -21.14 -21.02 9.90
CA SER A 81 -21.24 -20.78 8.45
C SER A 81 -22.56 -20.11 8.07
N ASN A 82 -23.69 -20.53 8.65
CA ASN A 82 -24.99 -19.93 8.40
C ASN A 82 -25.04 -18.47 8.83
N ALA A 83 -24.44 -18.12 9.97
CA ALA A 83 -24.33 -16.73 10.40
C ALA A 83 -23.44 -15.88 9.50
N LEU A 84 -22.38 -16.45 8.93
CA LEU A 84 -21.57 -15.75 7.93
C LEU A 84 -22.38 -15.47 6.66
N TYR A 85 -23.19 -16.42 6.18
CA TYR A 85 -24.09 -16.20 5.03
C TYR A 85 -25.23 -15.21 5.34
N GLU A 86 -25.75 -15.20 6.57
CA GLU A 86 -26.70 -14.16 7.03
C GLU A 86 -26.06 -12.77 6.93
N CYS A 87 -24.85 -12.61 7.45
CA CYS A 87 -24.12 -11.33 7.39
C CYS A 87 -23.79 -10.92 5.94
N LEU A 88 -23.51 -11.88 5.07
CA LEU A 88 -23.30 -11.64 3.64
C LEU A 88 -24.58 -11.12 2.98
N GLY A 89 -25.72 -11.75 3.27
CA GLY A 89 -27.03 -11.33 2.78
C GLY A 89 -27.34 -9.88 3.15
N GLU A 90 -27.15 -9.52 4.42
CA GLU A 90 -27.37 -8.15 4.92
C GLU A 90 -26.49 -7.10 4.22
N LEU A 91 -25.22 -7.40 3.95
CA LEU A 91 -24.33 -6.48 3.23
C LEU A 91 -24.74 -6.35 1.75
N CYS A 92 -25.19 -7.44 1.14
CA CYS A 92 -25.66 -7.43 -0.24
C CYS A 92 -26.97 -6.65 -0.38
N GLU A 93 -27.90 -6.84 0.56
CA GLU A 93 -29.16 -6.10 0.64
C GLU A 93 -28.91 -4.61 0.85
N LEU A 94 -28.07 -4.24 1.82
CA LEU A 94 -27.67 -2.86 2.04
C LEU A 94 -27.05 -2.22 0.79
N SER A 95 -26.18 -2.95 0.08
CA SER A 95 -25.60 -2.48 -1.18
C SER A 95 -26.66 -2.20 -2.24
N MET A 96 -27.65 -3.09 -2.39
CA MET A 96 -28.74 -2.90 -3.33
C MET A 96 -29.62 -1.70 -2.98
N LEU A 97 -30.06 -1.61 -1.72
CA LEU A 97 -30.93 -0.54 -1.25
C LEU A 97 -30.26 0.84 -1.38
N VAL A 98 -28.98 0.95 -1.02
CA VAL A 98 -28.24 2.21 -1.14
C VAL A 98 -27.98 2.60 -2.60
N GLN A 99 -27.69 1.64 -3.48
CA GLN A 99 -27.53 1.94 -4.92
C GLN A 99 -28.84 2.44 -5.55
N ASP A 100 -29.97 1.81 -5.21
CA ASP A 100 -31.30 2.20 -5.67
C ASP A 100 -31.69 3.58 -5.12
N GLU A 101 -31.59 3.78 -3.80
CA GLU A 101 -32.01 5.02 -3.13
C GLU A 101 -31.24 6.26 -3.63
N TYR A 102 -29.95 6.11 -3.95
CA TYR A 102 -29.10 7.22 -4.42
C TYR A 102 -28.80 7.19 -5.92
N GLY A 103 -29.41 6.25 -6.67
CA GLY A 103 -29.32 6.18 -8.12
C GLY A 103 -27.89 6.06 -8.67
N PHE A 104 -27.05 5.21 -8.07
CA PHE A 104 -25.68 4.98 -8.56
C PHE A 104 -25.35 3.49 -8.64
N VAL A 105 -24.44 3.15 -9.56
CA VAL A 105 -23.97 1.78 -9.76
C VAL A 105 -22.55 1.64 -9.24
N LEU A 106 -22.29 0.56 -8.51
CA LEU A 106 -20.93 0.16 -8.15
C LEU A 106 -20.27 -0.53 -9.35
N ASN A 107 -19.37 0.19 -10.02
CA ASN A 107 -18.56 -0.34 -11.12
C ASN A 107 -17.26 -0.95 -10.59
N ASP A 108 -16.63 -1.82 -11.38
CA ASP A 108 -15.31 -2.39 -11.12
C ASP A 108 -15.16 -3.15 -9.79
N VAL A 109 -16.26 -3.69 -9.28
CA VAL A 109 -16.31 -4.59 -8.11
C VAL A 109 -16.94 -5.94 -8.48
N PRO A 110 -16.64 -7.02 -7.74
CA PRO A 110 -17.29 -8.31 -7.94
C PRO A 110 -18.81 -8.20 -7.90
N ARG A 111 -19.50 -9.00 -8.73
CA ARG A 111 -20.98 -8.94 -8.87
C ARG A 111 -21.73 -9.15 -7.56
N ILE A 112 -21.15 -9.90 -6.63
CA ILE A 112 -21.74 -10.12 -5.30
C ILE A 112 -21.84 -8.82 -4.48
N VAL A 113 -21.02 -7.81 -4.76
CA VAL A 113 -21.10 -6.49 -4.12
C VAL A 113 -21.99 -5.55 -4.93
N SER A 114 -21.81 -5.52 -6.26
CA SER A 114 -22.52 -4.58 -7.15
C SER A 114 -24.00 -4.91 -7.33
N MET A 115 -24.39 -6.19 -7.25
CA MET A 115 -25.78 -6.71 -7.31
C MET A 115 -26.70 -6.03 -8.34
N CYS A 116 -26.88 -6.70 -9.49
CA CYS A 116 -27.80 -6.30 -10.57
C CYS A 116 -27.74 -4.81 -10.98
N PRO A 117 -26.59 -4.30 -11.48
CA PRO A 117 -26.42 -2.91 -11.95
C PRO A 117 -27.53 -2.36 -12.85
N ARG A 118 -28.14 -3.24 -13.65
CA ARG A 118 -29.19 -2.91 -14.63
C ARG A 118 -30.56 -2.67 -14.00
N ALA A 119 -30.73 -3.04 -12.74
CA ALA A 119 -31.97 -2.84 -11.99
C ALA A 119 -32.00 -1.48 -11.28
N VAL A 120 -30.85 -0.80 -11.15
CA VAL A 120 -30.78 0.54 -10.54
C VAL A 120 -31.41 1.54 -11.48
N ILE A 121 -32.54 2.13 -11.06
CA ILE A 121 -33.21 3.19 -11.81
C ILE A 121 -32.69 4.52 -11.25
N PRO A 122 -32.07 5.39 -12.05
CA PRO A 122 -31.62 6.70 -11.58
C PRO A 122 -32.81 7.52 -11.07
N SER A 123 -32.96 7.62 -9.76
CA SER A 123 -33.97 8.49 -9.14
C SER A 123 -33.44 9.92 -9.05
N HIS A 124 -34.20 10.88 -9.59
CA HIS A 124 -33.85 12.31 -9.53
C HIS A 124 -34.28 12.99 -8.22
N SER A 125 -34.80 12.25 -7.24
CA SER A 125 -35.42 12.84 -6.04
C SER A 125 -34.42 13.28 -4.96
N ARG A 126 -33.17 12.78 -5.00
CA ARG A 126 -32.13 13.07 -3.99
C ARG A 126 -30.92 13.79 -4.56
N THR A 127 -30.24 14.52 -3.68
CA THR A 127 -28.94 15.12 -3.97
C THR A 127 -27.91 14.05 -4.33
N PRO A 128 -27.18 14.19 -5.45
CA PRO A 128 -26.13 13.26 -5.83
C PRO A 128 -25.07 13.13 -4.74
N LEU A 129 -24.68 11.90 -4.43
CA LEU A 129 -23.59 11.63 -3.47
C LEU A 129 -22.25 12.13 -4.03
N SER A 130 -21.42 12.69 -3.14
CA SER A 130 -20.05 13.06 -3.48
C SER A 130 -19.24 11.82 -3.92
N PRO A 131 -18.25 11.96 -4.83
CA PRO A 131 -17.37 10.85 -5.20
C PRO A 131 -16.68 10.21 -3.99
N ARG A 132 -16.29 11.04 -3.00
CA ARG A 132 -15.66 10.57 -1.76
C ARG A 132 -16.58 9.67 -0.95
N THR A 133 -17.86 10.02 -0.81
CA THR A 133 -18.84 9.22 -0.08
C THR A 133 -19.08 7.87 -0.78
N LYS A 134 -19.21 7.88 -2.12
CA LYS A 134 -19.33 6.64 -2.92
C LYS A 134 -18.11 5.73 -2.73
N SER A 135 -16.90 6.29 -2.84
CA SER A 135 -15.64 5.58 -2.62
C SER A 135 -15.54 4.93 -1.24
N ARG A 136 -15.92 5.67 -0.18
CA ARG A 136 -15.92 5.13 1.20
C ARG A 136 -16.95 3.99 1.37
N PHE A 137 -18.12 4.10 0.75
CA PHE A 137 -19.12 3.05 0.79
C PHE A 137 -18.67 1.77 0.06
N VAL A 138 -18.07 1.90 -1.13
CA VAL A 138 -17.45 0.78 -1.86
C VAL A 138 -16.36 0.12 -1.02
N HIS A 139 -15.48 0.92 -0.43
CA HIS A 139 -14.44 0.43 0.46
C HIS A 139 -15.01 -0.41 1.59
N PHE A 140 -16.01 0.12 2.31
CA PHE A 140 -16.69 -0.58 3.40
C PHE A 140 -17.26 -1.92 2.93
N LEU A 141 -18.07 -1.94 1.87
CA LEU A 141 -18.71 -3.16 1.37
C LEU A 141 -17.67 -4.21 0.95
N CYS A 142 -16.72 -3.83 0.10
CA CYS A 142 -15.69 -4.75 -0.37
C CYS A 142 -14.82 -5.28 0.78
N LEU A 143 -14.48 -4.44 1.76
CA LEU A 143 -13.70 -4.86 2.93
C LEU A 143 -14.46 -5.91 3.74
N ARG A 144 -15.74 -5.68 4.04
CA ARG A 144 -16.52 -6.57 4.92
C ARG A 144 -17.00 -7.84 4.24
N VAL A 145 -17.40 -7.75 2.97
CA VAL A 145 -17.67 -8.94 2.16
C VAL A 145 -16.38 -9.78 2.02
N GLY A 146 -15.22 -9.13 1.86
CA GLY A 146 -13.92 -9.80 1.85
C GLY A 146 -13.57 -10.48 3.19
N ASP A 147 -13.91 -9.86 4.33
CA ASP A 147 -13.80 -10.47 5.66
C ASP A 147 -14.61 -11.77 5.75
N ILE A 148 -15.87 -11.73 5.29
CA ILE A 148 -16.76 -12.91 5.31
C ILE A 148 -16.23 -14.02 4.42
N PHE A 149 -15.82 -13.75 3.18
CA PHE A 149 -15.25 -14.77 2.30
C PHE A 149 -13.97 -15.39 2.88
N ARG A 150 -13.12 -14.58 3.50
CA ARG A 150 -11.94 -15.09 4.20
C ARG A 150 -12.34 -16.03 5.34
N TYR A 151 -13.37 -15.70 6.11
CA TYR A 151 -13.88 -16.56 7.20
C TYR A 151 -14.53 -17.85 6.69
N LEU A 152 -15.12 -17.81 5.49
CA LEU A 152 -15.62 -19.00 4.77
C LEU A 152 -14.50 -19.83 4.13
N GLY A 153 -13.27 -19.33 4.07
CA GLY A 153 -12.10 -20.01 3.50
C GLY A 153 -11.84 -19.69 2.03
N ASP A 154 -12.66 -18.85 1.38
CA ASP A 154 -12.43 -18.41 0.00
C ASP A 154 -11.45 -17.23 -0.03
N THR A 155 -10.17 -17.57 0.08
CA THR A 155 -9.08 -16.58 0.09
C THR A 155 -8.90 -15.88 -1.24
N LYS A 156 -9.28 -16.51 -2.36
CA LYS A 156 -9.19 -15.89 -3.69
C LYS A 156 -10.21 -14.77 -3.81
N GLN A 157 -11.48 -15.05 -3.53
CA GLN A 157 -12.53 -14.04 -3.58
C GLN A 157 -12.29 -12.92 -2.57
N ALA A 158 -11.84 -13.27 -1.36
CA ALA A 158 -11.47 -12.28 -0.34
C ALA A 158 -10.35 -11.36 -0.83
N ARG A 159 -9.32 -11.88 -1.48
CA ARG A 159 -8.19 -11.09 -2.01
C ARG A 159 -8.63 -10.11 -3.09
N GLU A 160 -9.49 -10.54 -4.01
CA GLU A 160 -10.06 -9.68 -5.05
C GLU A 160 -10.87 -8.53 -4.41
N LEU A 161 -11.71 -8.85 -3.42
CA LEU A 161 -12.51 -7.87 -2.70
C LEU A 161 -11.66 -6.86 -1.90
N TYR A 162 -10.63 -7.30 -1.18
CA TYR A 162 -9.74 -6.37 -0.49
C TYR A 162 -8.96 -5.47 -1.46
N THR A 163 -8.67 -5.95 -2.67
CA THR A 163 -8.07 -5.13 -3.73
C THR A 163 -9.02 -4.02 -4.18
N CYS A 164 -10.30 -4.35 -4.36
CA CYS A 164 -11.34 -3.36 -4.67
C CYS A 164 -11.50 -2.36 -3.52
N ALA A 165 -11.48 -2.83 -2.27
CA ALA A 165 -11.57 -1.96 -1.10
C ALA A 165 -10.39 -0.98 -1.02
N TYR A 166 -9.16 -1.46 -1.25
CA TYR A 166 -7.95 -0.63 -1.28
C TYR A 166 -8.00 0.40 -2.41
N ARG A 167 -8.41 0.00 -3.63
CA ARG A 167 -8.56 0.93 -4.76
C ARG A 167 -9.60 2.01 -4.48
N ALA A 168 -10.71 1.66 -3.83
CA ALA A 168 -11.78 2.59 -3.55
C ALA A 168 -11.41 3.64 -2.49
N TYR A 169 -10.68 3.25 -1.44
CA TYR A 169 -10.24 4.16 -0.39
C TYR A 169 -8.85 3.77 0.16
N PRO A 170 -7.78 4.12 -0.58
CA PRO A 170 -6.42 3.67 -0.27
C PRO A 170 -5.80 4.36 0.96
N ASP A 171 -6.46 5.40 1.48
CA ASP A 171 -6.07 6.09 2.71
C ASP A 171 -6.40 5.27 3.97
N ASP A 172 -7.17 4.17 3.89
CA ASP A 172 -7.48 3.27 5.01
C ASP A 172 -6.57 2.03 5.02
N GLY A 173 -5.78 1.89 6.09
CA GLY A 173 -4.84 0.79 6.25
C GLY A 173 -5.49 -0.58 6.44
N GLN A 174 -6.78 -0.67 6.74
CA GLN A 174 -7.45 -1.96 7.00
C GLN A 174 -7.39 -2.87 5.78
N SER A 175 -7.74 -2.41 4.58
CA SER A 175 -7.69 -3.25 3.38
C SER A 175 -6.29 -3.78 3.09
N CYS A 176 -5.25 -2.96 3.29
CA CYS A 176 -3.86 -3.40 3.14
C CYS A 176 -3.51 -4.47 4.17
N ASN A 177 -3.87 -4.29 5.45
CA ASN A 177 -3.59 -5.31 6.46
C ASN A 177 -4.25 -6.65 6.13
N GLN A 178 -5.49 -6.60 5.64
CA GLN A 178 -6.25 -7.79 5.26
C GLN A 178 -5.64 -8.53 4.06
N ILE A 179 -5.12 -7.79 3.08
CA ILE A 179 -4.31 -8.36 1.99
C ILE A 179 -3.06 -9.02 2.58
N GLY A 180 -2.32 -8.33 3.45
CA GLY A 180 -1.10 -8.86 4.07
C GLY A 180 -1.34 -10.18 4.81
N LEU A 181 -2.48 -10.33 5.49
CA LEU A 181 -2.87 -11.58 6.14
C LEU A 181 -3.07 -12.74 5.14
N ILE A 182 -3.65 -12.48 3.97
CA ILE A 182 -3.79 -13.50 2.90
C ILE A 182 -2.40 -13.89 2.37
N GLU A 183 -1.56 -12.91 2.03
CA GLU A 183 -0.24 -13.19 1.48
C GLU A 183 0.65 -13.95 2.49
N SER A 184 0.54 -13.61 3.77
CA SER A 184 1.22 -14.33 4.87
C SER A 184 0.79 -15.79 4.95
N ALA A 185 -0.52 -16.06 4.88
CA ALA A 185 -1.06 -17.43 4.85
C ALA A 185 -0.59 -18.23 3.61
N GLN A 186 -0.32 -17.54 2.50
CA GLN A 186 0.23 -18.13 1.28
C GLN A 186 1.77 -18.17 1.25
N ARG A 187 2.44 -17.82 2.35
CA ARG A 187 3.92 -17.75 2.49
C ARG A 187 4.59 -16.77 1.51
N ARG A 188 3.85 -15.79 1.00
CA ARG A 188 4.33 -14.68 0.16
C ARG A 188 4.79 -13.53 1.05
N HIS A 189 5.96 -13.71 1.65
CA HIS A 189 6.41 -12.88 2.77
C HIS A 189 6.79 -11.46 2.37
N LEU A 190 7.31 -11.23 1.15
CA LEU A 190 7.60 -9.88 0.68
C LEU A 190 6.31 -9.07 0.51
N GLU A 191 5.31 -9.66 -0.16
CA GLU A 191 4.00 -9.06 -0.36
C GLU A 191 3.31 -8.82 0.98
N ALA A 192 3.33 -9.82 1.87
CA ALA A 192 2.75 -9.69 3.21
C ALA A 192 3.35 -8.51 3.97
N LEU A 193 4.67 -8.42 4.01
CA LEU A 193 5.38 -7.33 4.68
C LEU A 193 5.05 -5.98 4.04
N TYR A 194 5.07 -5.90 2.71
CA TYR A 194 4.72 -4.69 1.98
C TYR A 194 3.33 -4.17 2.35
N TYR A 195 2.31 -5.02 2.31
CA TYR A 195 0.94 -4.62 2.62
C TYR A 195 0.74 -4.29 4.11
N HIS A 196 1.43 -4.97 5.04
CA HIS A 196 1.39 -4.58 6.45
C HIS A 196 2.09 -3.24 6.69
N VAL A 197 3.23 -2.99 6.04
CA VAL A 197 3.94 -1.70 6.08
C VAL A 197 3.05 -0.58 5.55
N LEU A 198 2.38 -0.78 4.41
CA LEU A 198 1.39 0.17 3.91
C LEU A 198 0.28 0.40 4.94
N ALA A 199 -0.31 -0.66 5.48
CA ALA A 199 -1.39 -0.56 6.45
C ALA A 199 -1.03 0.33 7.65
N LEU A 200 0.18 0.21 8.18
CA LEU A 200 0.67 1.03 9.29
C LEU A 200 0.94 2.50 8.88
N ASN A 201 1.24 2.74 7.61
CA ASN A 201 1.72 4.03 7.10
C ASN A 201 0.77 4.69 6.10
N THR A 202 -0.52 4.38 6.15
CA THR A 202 -1.58 5.12 5.44
C THR A 202 -2.04 6.33 6.26
N ARG A 203 -2.83 7.23 5.65
CA ARG A 203 -3.37 8.41 6.37
C ARG A 203 -4.25 8.00 7.56
N ASN A 204 -5.08 6.97 7.38
CA ASN A 204 -5.83 6.32 8.44
C ASN A 204 -5.13 5.00 8.79
N SER A 205 -4.04 5.13 9.55
CA SER A 205 -3.17 4.03 9.97
C SER A 205 -3.93 2.90 10.67
N PHE A 206 -3.59 1.66 10.32
CA PHE A 206 -4.03 0.47 11.03
C PHE A 206 -2.93 -0.05 11.96
N THR A 207 -2.87 0.51 13.17
CA THR A 207 -1.81 0.23 14.16
C THR A 207 -1.62 -1.26 14.51
N PRO A 208 -2.64 -2.15 14.51
CA PRO A 208 -2.42 -3.57 14.76
C PRO A 208 -1.52 -4.26 13.72
N ALA A 209 -1.29 -3.65 12.55
CA ALA A 209 -0.35 -4.19 11.56
C ALA A 209 1.10 -4.28 12.11
N ALA A 210 1.46 -3.45 13.10
CA ALA A 210 2.80 -3.47 13.70
C ALA A 210 3.22 -4.86 14.21
N ALA A 211 2.30 -5.60 14.85
CA ALA A 211 2.59 -6.95 15.34
C ALA A 211 2.89 -7.94 14.20
N ASN A 212 2.18 -7.81 13.06
CA ASN A 212 2.42 -8.66 11.88
C ASN A 212 3.78 -8.31 11.23
N ILE A 213 4.12 -7.03 11.19
CA ILE A 213 5.42 -6.55 10.69
C ILE A 213 6.55 -7.11 11.55
N GLU A 214 6.44 -6.97 12.87
CA GLU A 214 7.44 -7.45 13.83
C GLU A 214 7.63 -8.97 13.72
N GLN A 215 6.54 -9.74 13.58
CA GLN A 215 6.61 -11.18 13.38
C GLN A 215 7.42 -11.56 12.13
N ILE A 216 7.22 -10.85 11.02
CA ILE A 216 7.96 -11.10 9.78
C ILE A 216 9.43 -10.70 9.95
N TYR A 217 9.73 -9.51 10.48
CA TYR A 217 11.11 -9.07 10.68
C TYR A 217 11.89 -10.03 11.59
N ASN A 218 11.32 -10.41 12.74
CA ASN A 218 11.97 -11.33 13.67
C ASN A 218 12.24 -12.70 13.02
N LYS A 219 11.28 -13.22 12.23
CA LYS A 219 11.45 -14.47 11.48
C LYS A 219 12.65 -14.39 10.53
N PHE A 220 12.80 -13.32 9.76
CA PHE A 220 13.87 -13.23 8.75
C PHE A 220 15.21 -12.77 9.31
N ALA A 221 15.19 -11.99 10.41
CA ALA A 221 16.40 -11.65 11.15
C ALA A 221 17.10 -12.89 11.72
N SER A 222 16.35 -13.92 12.12
CA SER A 222 16.91 -15.16 12.68
C SER A 222 17.40 -16.18 11.64
N ILE A 223 17.03 -16.04 10.36
CA ILE A 223 17.48 -16.97 9.31
C ILE A 223 18.95 -16.69 8.98
N ASN A 224 19.77 -17.75 8.81
CA ASN A 224 21.17 -17.60 8.42
C ASN A 224 21.30 -16.74 7.16
N ILE A 225 22.02 -15.63 7.27
CA ILE A 225 22.25 -14.68 6.17
C ILE A 225 23.44 -15.07 5.31
N GLU A 226 24.34 -15.92 5.79
CA GLU A 226 25.55 -16.32 5.06
C GLU A 226 25.29 -17.46 4.07
N ASP A 227 24.06 -17.98 3.99
CA ASP A 227 23.71 -19.04 3.03
C ASP A 227 23.94 -18.60 1.57
N ASN A 228 24.15 -19.57 0.68
CA ASN A 228 24.38 -19.32 -0.76
C ASN A 228 23.07 -19.06 -1.53
N ASN A 229 22.13 -18.35 -0.91
CA ASN A 229 20.83 -18.08 -1.50
C ASN A 229 20.96 -17.08 -2.65
N THR A 230 20.25 -17.35 -3.74
CA THR A 230 20.23 -16.54 -4.96
C THR A 230 18.88 -15.85 -5.20
N ASP A 231 17.94 -15.96 -4.26
CA ASP A 231 16.67 -15.23 -4.27
C ASP A 231 16.85 -13.85 -3.62
N TYR A 232 16.74 -12.79 -4.44
CA TYR A 232 16.87 -11.41 -4.01
C TYR A 232 15.83 -11.02 -2.96
N ASP A 233 14.57 -11.43 -3.13
CA ASP A 233 13.48 -11.08 -2.21
C ASP A 233 13.76 -11.65 -0.81
N LEU A 234 14.25 -12.90 -0.76
CA LEU A 234 14.62 -13.56 0.48
C LEU A 234 15.87 -12.94 1.12
N MET A 235 16.89 -12.61 0.33
CA MET A 235 18.07 -11.88 0.85
C MET A 235 17.67 -10.53 1.42
N PHE A 236 16.83 -9.78 0.71
CA PHE A 236 16.30 -8.50 1.16
C PHE A 236 15.56 -8.64 2.48
N LEU A 237 14.64 -9.62 2.61
CA LEU A 237 13.90 -9.86 3.85
C LEU A 237 14.82 -10.14 5.05
N LYS A 238 15.90 -10.92 4.86
CA LYS A 238 16.90 -11.19 5.90
C LYS A 238 17.69 -9.94 6.31
N VAL A 239 18.08 -9.13 5.33
CA VAL A 239 18.84 -7.88 5.54
C VAL A 239 17.97 -6.84 6.23
N ILE A 240 16.75 -6.62 5.74
CA ILE A 240 15.85 -5.59 6.27
C ILE A 240 15.34 -5.95 7.67
N GLY A 241 15.10 -7.24 7.95
CA GLY A 241 14.79 -7.73 9.29
C GLY A 241 15.91 -7.47 10.27
N ARG A 242 17.18 -7.70 9.88
CA ARG A 242 18.35 -7.35 10.71
C ARG A 242 18.50 -5.86 10.91
N CYS A 243 18.29 -5.05 9.86
CA CYS A 243 18.33 -3.59 9.99
C CYS A 243 17.27 -3.10 10.98
N HIS A 244 16.05 -3.66 10.93
CA HIS A 244 14.99 -3.33 11.88
C HIS A 244 15.33 -3.73 13.32
N SER A 245 15.92 -4.92 13.51
CA SER A 245 16.34 -5.42 14.82
C SER A 245 17.73 -4.91 15.26
N LEU A 246 18.35 -3.99 14.52
CA LEU A 246 19.71 -3.47 14.76
C LEU A 246 20.80 -4.55 14.86
N VAL A 247 20.59 -5.69 14.19
CA VAL A 247 21.53 -6.83 14.18
C VAL A 247 22.62 -6.58 13.16
N PHE A 248 23.88 -6.72 13.57
CA PHE A 248 25.04 -6.58 12.70
C PHE A 248 25.10 -7.68 11.62
N PHE A 249 25.58 -7.29 10.44
CA PHE A 249 25.99 -8.19 9.36
C PHE A 249 27.09 -7.52 8.53
N GLU A 250 27.95 -8.31 7.91
CA GLU A 250 29.07 -7.81 7.12
C GLU A 250 28.63 -7.11 5.82
N SER A 251 29.40 -6.11 5.38
CA SER A 251 29.13 -5.37 4.13
C SER A 251 29.22 -6.25 2.87
N THR A 252 29.95 -7.36 2.94
CA THR A 252 30.04 -8.39 1.89
C THR A 252 28.67 -8.95 1.51
N ILE A 253 27.72 -8.99 2.45
CA ILE A 253 26.33 -9.39 2.19
C ILE A 253 25.64 -8.43 1.21
N LEU A 254 25.86 -7.12 1.34
CA LEU A 254 25.29 -6.13 0.42
C LEU A 254 25.89 -6.25 -0.98
N GLN A 255 27.21 -6.52 -1.07
CA GLN A 255 27.86 -6.78 -2.35
C GLN A 255 27.29 -8.01 -3.05
N ARG A 256 27.07 -9.11 -2.30
CA ARG A 256 26.43 -10.31 -2.83
C ARG A 256 24.98 -10.04 -3.26
N MET A 257 24.22 -9.30 -2.45
CA MET A 257 22.85 -8.90 -2.78
C MET A 257 22.80 -8.08 -4.08
N SER A 258 23.80 -7.22 -4.28
CA SER A 258 23.99 -6.40 -5.48
C SER A 258 24.30 -7.20 -6.74
N SER A 259 25.12 -8.27 -6.63
CA SER A 259 25.35 -9.23 -7.74
C SER A 259 24.08 -10.00 -8.08
N VAL A 260 23.36 -10.50 -7.08
CA VAL A 260 22.07 -11.21 -7.27
C VAL A 260 21.03 -10.29 -7.93
N LEU A 261 20.99 -9.01 -7.55
CA LEU A 261 20.10 -8.02 -8.16
C LEU A 261 20.31 -7.91 -9.67
N ARG A 262 21.57 -7.81 -10.11
CA ARG A 262 21.93 -7.65 -11.54
C ARG A 262 21.79 -8.95 -12.34
N GLU A 263 22.17 -10.08 -11.76
CA GLU A 263 22.26 -11.36 -12.48
C GLU A 263 20.94 -12.13 -12.54
N ARG A 264 20.11 -12.03 -11.49
CA ARG A 264 18.98 -12.95 -11.27
C ARG A 264 17.63 -12.26 -11.20
N THR A 265 17.58 -10.95 -10.94
CA THR A 265 16.31 -10.24 -10.83
C THR A 265 15.80 -9.84 -12.21
N THR A 266 14.78 -10.57 -12.68
CA THR A 266 14.12 -10.29 -13.97
C THR A 266 12.89 -9.41 -13.82
N ASN A 267 12.28 -9.38 -12.64
CA ASN A 267 11.04 -8.66 -12.41
C ASN A 267 11.25 -7.38 -11.58
N TYR A 268 11.71 -6.33 -12.25
CA TYR A 268 12.01 -5.03 -11.64
C TYR A 268 10.77 -4.34 -11.05
N SER A 269 9.56 -4.67 -11.53
CA SER A 269 8.31 -4.13 -10.96
C SER A 269 8.24 -4.36 -9.45
N ARG A 270 8.72 -5.51 -8.96
CA ARG A 270 8.67 -5.89 -7.52
C ARG A 270 9.52 -5.00 -6.63
N LEU A 271 10.47 -4.25 -7.18
CA LEU A 271 11.35 -3.37 -6.41
C LEU A 271 10.61 -2.18 -5.78
N HIS A 272 9.38 -1.87 -6.19
CA HIS A 272 8.55 -0.90 -5.45
C HIS A 272 8.23 -1.38 -4.03
N MET A 273 8.01 -2.68 -3.83
CA MET A 273 7.72 -3.24 -2.51
C MET A 273 8.94 -3.11 -1.60
N HIS A 274 10.10 -3.45 -2.15
CA HIS A 274 11.39 -3.27 -1.49
C HIS A 274 11.61 -1.83 -1.05
N PHE A 275 11.37 -0.87 -1.95
CA PHE A 275 11.48 0.54 -1.66
C PHE A 275 10.61 0.98 -0.49
N VAL A 276 9.32 0.65 -0.53
CA VAL A 276 8.37 1.03 0.51
C VAL A 276 8.76 0.46 1.87
N ILE A 277 9.16 -0.81 1.90
CA ILE A 277 9.62 -1.48 3.13
C ILE A 277 10.92 -0.83 3.64
N ALA A 278 11.90 -0.61 2.75
CA ALA A 278 13.19 0.00 3.08
C ALA A 278 13.02 1.42 3.64
N VAL A 279 12.22 2.24 2.96
CA VAL A 279 11.89 3.61 3.40
C VAL A 279 11.18 3.58 4.75
N ALA A 280 10.23 2.66 4.97
CA ALA A 280 9.54 2.55 6.26
C ALA A 280 10.51 2.29 7.41
N VAL A 281 11.46 1.35 7.26
CA VAL A 281 12.48 1.08 8.28
C VAL A 281 13.39 2.30 8.44
N TRP A 282 13.85 2.91 7.35
CA TRP A 282 14.73 4.07 7.41
C TRP A 282 14.13 5.24 8.19
N TYR A 283 12.83 5.52 8.01
CA TYR A 283 12.12 6.56 8.75
C TYR A 283 11.90 6.24 10.23
N ALA A 284 11.94 4.97 10.61
CA ALA A 284 11.80 4.54 12.00
C ALA A 284 13.14 4.58 12.78
N LEU A 285 14.28 4.65 12.08
CA LEU A 285 15.60 4.71 12.69
C LEU A 285 15.89 6.11 13.24
N GLY A 286 16.38 6.16 14.49
CA GLY A 286 16.86 7.37 15.15
C GLY A 286 18.31 7.74 14.80
N GLY A 287 19.03 8.25 15.79
CA GLY A 287 20.38 8.81 15.63
C GLY A 287 21.49 8.08 16.39
N SER A 288 21.21 6.94 17.01
CA SER A 288 22.26 6.16 17.67
C SER A 288 23.24 5.57 16.65
N GLN A 289 24.43 5.16 17.11
CA GLN A 289 25.47 4.64 16.22
C GLN A 289 25.01 3.43 15.40
N ASP A 290 24.29 2.49 16.05
CA ASP A 290 23.76 1.31 15.38
C ASP A 290 22.63 1.67 14.39
N GLU A 291 21.75 2.61 14.75
CA GLU A 291 20.70 3.10 13.86
C GLU A 291 21.28 3.81 12.64
N VAL A 292 22.31 4.65 12.80
CA VAL A 292 23.00 5.33 11.69
C VAL A 292 23.68 4.31 10.78
N ARG A 293 24.28 3.25 11.34
CA ARG A 293 24.85 2.15 10.54
C ARG A 293 23.76 1.45 9.71
N CYS A 294 22.65 1.08 10.32
CA CYS A 294 21.54 0.43 9.62
C CYS A 294 20.89 1.36 8.59
N ALA A 295 20.73 2.65 8.89
CA ALA A 295 20.23 3.64 7.95
C ALA A 295 21.13 3.75 6.72
N ASN A 296 22.45 3.71 6.92
CA ASN A 296 23.41 3.68 5.82
C ASN A 296 23.32 2.41 4.97
N GLN A 297 23.12 1.24 5.59
CA GLN A 297 22.93 -0.02 4.86
C GLN A 297 21.64 0.00 4.03
N ILE A 298 20.54 0.54 4.59
CA ILE A 298 19.27 0.71 3.87
C ILE A 298 19.44 1.67 2.68
N ILE A 299 20.14 2.79 2.88
CA ILE A 299 20.45 3.72 1.80
C ILE A 299 21.22 3.01 0.69
N THR A 300 22.22 2.19 1.01
CA THR A 300 22.98 1.41 0.02
C THR A 300 22.05 0.52 -0.83
N ILE A 301 21.06 -0.15 -0.22
CA ILE A 301 20.08 -0.98 -0.94
C ILE A 301 19.23 -0.13 -1.91
N ILE A 302 18.70 0.99 -1.43
CA ILE A 302 17.86 1.90 -2.23
C ILE A 302 18.66 2.47 -3.41
N VAL A 303 19.91 2.86 -3.16
CA VAL A 303 20.79 3.43 -4.19
C VAL A 303 21.18 2.39 -5.24
N ASP A 304 21.46 1.14 -4.84
CA ASP A 304 21.76 0.06 -5.80
C ASP A 304 20.55 -0.25 -6.71
N GLN A 305 19.34 -0.26 -6.14
CA GLN A 305 18.10 -0.39 -6.91
C GLN A 305 17.87 0.81 -7.85
N PHE A 306 18.15 2.03 -7.40
CA PHE A 306 18.09 3.23 -8.26
C PHE A 306 19.04 3.12 -9.45
N VAL A 307 20.31 2.74 -9.20
CA VAL A 307 21.31 2.57 -10.27
C VAL A 307 20.88 1.50 -11.26
N LEU A 308 20.34 0.37 -10.78
CA LEU A 308 19.79 -0.66 -11.66
C LEU A 308 18.68 -0.10 -12.56
N PHE A 309 17.79 0.74 -12.06
CA PHE A 309 16.74 1.35 -12.88
C PHE A 309 17.30 2.28 -13.95
N VAL A 310 18.34 3.07 -13.63
CA VAL A 310 19.05 3.89 -14.61
C VAL A 310 19.65 3.01 -15.73
N GLU A 311 20.36 1.93 -15.36
CA GLU A 311 20.90 0.96 -16.31
C GLU A 311 19.79 0.33 -17.18
N GLN A 312 18.67 -0.06 -16.58
CA GLN A 312 17.56 -0.68 -17.29
C GLN A 312 16.84 0.29 -18.22
N ALA A 313 16.82 1.60 -17.90
CA ALA A 313 16.12 2.62 -18.68
C ALA A 313 16.83 2.92 -20.00
N LEU A 314 18.15 2.71 -20.04
CA LEU A 314 18.97 2.86 -21.23
C LEU A 314 18.89 1.65 -22.18
N LYS A 315 18.36 0.50 -21.73
CA LYS A 315 18.29 -0.70 -22.57
C LYS A 315 17.23 -0.55 -23.66
N GLU A 316 17.62 -0.90 -24.89
CA GLU A 316 16.73 -0.99 -26.03
C GLU A 316 15.85 -2.26 -25.97
N GLY A 317 14.78 -2.29 -26.78
CA GLY A 317 13.93 -3.48 -26.94
C GLY A 317 12.82 -3.71 -25.91
N ARG A 318 12.64 -2.80 -24.94
CA ARG A 318 11.51 -2.84 -23.98
C ARG A 318 10.20 -2.38 -24.61
N SER A 319 9.09 -2.95 -24.15
CA SER A 319 7.76 -2.47 -24.50
C SER A 319 7.52 -1.04 -23.97
N LYS A 320 6.52 -0.34 -24.51
CA LYS A 320 6.15 1.00 -24.02
C LYS A 320 5.73 0.96 -22.55
N GLU A 321 4.88 0.00 -22.19
CA GLU A 321 4.37 -0.19 -20.82
C GLU A 321 5.50 -0.47 -19.83
N GLU A 322 6.44 -1.34 -20.18
CA GLU A 322 7.61 -1.66 -19.33
C GLU A 322 8.50 -0.42 -19.11
N LYS A 323 8.65 0.43 -20.13
CA LYS A 323 9.40 1.68 -20.00
C LYS A 323 8.68 2.69 -19.11
N GLU A 324 7.37 2.83 -19.24
CA GLU A 324 6.57 3.74 -18.42
C GLU A 324 6.55 3.32 -16.95
N GLU A 325 6.43 2.02 -16.66
CA GLU A 325 6.54 1.49 -15.30
C GLU A 325 7.93 1.76 -14.70
N LEU A 326 8.98 1.46 -15.46
CA LEU A 326 10.37 1.66 -15.03
C LEU A 326 10.67 3.13 -14.71
N LEU A 327 10.26 4.05 -15.59
CA LEU A 327 10.46 5.48 -15.41
C LEU A 327 9.60 6.04 -14.27
N SER A 328 8.41 5.49 -14.04
CA SER A 328 7.59 5.81 -12.87
C SER A 328 8.30 5.44 -11.56
N LEU A 329 8.91 4.26 -11.50
CA LEU A 329 9.70 3.81 -10.34
C LEU A 329 10.94 4.69 -10.15
N LEU A 330 11.66 4.96 -11.24
CA LEU A 330 12.83 5.82 -11.21
C LEU A 330 12.48 7.22 -10.70
N TRP A 331 11.33 7.78 -11.09
CA TRP A 331 10.84 9.05 -10.59
C TRP A 331 10.59 9.04 -9.08
N ILE A 332 10.00 7.98 -8.54
CA ILE A 332 9.76 7.87 -7.10
C ILE A 332 11.08 7.80 -6.33
N TYR A 333 12.02 6.97 -6.79
CA TYR A 333 13.35 6.85 -6.17
C TYR A 333 14.12 8.17 -6.25
N ALA A 334 14.20 8.78 -7.43
CA ALA A 334 14.89 10.06 -7.63
C ALA A 334 14.29 11.15 -6.74
N SER A 335 12.96 11.20 -6.64
CA SER A 335 12.28 12.19 -5.79
C SER A 335 12.60 12.02 -4.31
N TRP A 336 12.66 10.79 -3.81
CA TRP A 336 13.03 10.55 -2.42
C TRP A 336 14.52 10.83 -2.16
N ILE A 337 15.41 10.36 -3.03
CA ILE A 337 16.86 10.62 -2.96
C ILE A 337 17.15 12.12 -2.94
N GLU A 338 16.51 12.87 -3.84
CA GLU A 338 16.66 14.32 -3.91
C GLU A 338 16.14 15.01 -2.64
N ALA A 339 14.90 14.68 -2.22
CA ALA A 339 14.25 15.29 -1.07
C ALA A 339 14.99 15.02 0.25
N LYS A 340 15.54 13.82 0.41
CA LYS A 340 16.31 13.42 1.59
C LYS A 340 17.80 13.74 1.51
N LYS A 341 18.25 14.35 0.40
CA LYS A 341 19.65 14.73 0.17
C LYS A 341 20.61 13.56 0.39
N ILE A 342 20.22 12.38 -0.11
CA ILE A 342 21.00 11.15 0.03
C ILE A 342 22.30 11.28 -0.78
N SER A 343 23.42 10.92 -0.14
CA SER A 343 24.72 10.82 -0.82
C SER A 343 24.84 9.51 -1.56
N MET A 344 25.17 9.59 -2.85
CA MET A 344 25.32 8.45 -3.75
C MET A 344 26.74 7.85 -3.76
N MET A 345 27.76 8.59 -3.30
CA MET A 345 29.16 8.15 -3.35
C MET A 345 29.43 6.87 -2.57
N ASN A 346 30.28 5.99 -3.12
CA ASN A 346 30.74 4.76 -2.48
C ASN A 346 29.60 3.84 -2.01
N ARG A 347 28.46 3.86 -2.71
CA ARG A 347 27.28 3.02 -2.40
C ARG A 347 27.12 1.86 -3.36
N VAL A 348 27.56 2.00 -4.60
CA VAL A 348 27.47 0.97 -5.64
C VAL A 348 28.87 0.66 -6.14
N ALA A 349 29.06 -0.53 -6.69
CA ALA A 349 30.30 -0.85 -7.38
C ALA A 349 30.43 0.05 -8.63
N ASP A 350 31.64 0.56 -8.87
CA ASP A 350 32.01 1.37 -10.04
C ASP A 350 31.22 2.69 -10.15
N ASP A 351 31.66 3.70 -9.39
CA ASP A 351 31.02 5.01 -9.39
C ASP A 351 31.04 5.68 -10.77
N ALA A 352 32.09 5.48 -11.57
CA ALA A 352 32.20 6.07 -12.91
C ALA A 352 31.11 5.55 -13.85
N SER A 353 30.86 4.24 -13.85
CA SER A 353 29.88 3.60 -14.74
C SER A 353 28.46 4.11 -14.49
N TRP A 354 27.98 4.13 -13.23
CA TRP A 354 26.60 4.56 -12.98
C TRP A 354 26.42 6.07 -13.15
N ILE A 355 27.43 6.89 -12.83
CA ILE A 355 27.41 8.34 -13.07
C ILE A 355 27.29 8.62 -14.57
N ARG A 356 28.06 7.90 -15.38
CA ARG A 356 27.99 7.99 -16.84
C ARG A 356 26.62 7.57 -17.38
N ASN A 357 26.05 6.46 -16.88
CA ASN A 357 24.71 6.02 -17.27
C ASN A 357 23.63 7.04 -16.88
N LEU A 358 23.76 7.68 -15.71
CA LEU A 358 22.85 8.75 -15.30
C LEU A 358 22.91 9.95 -16.25
N ALA A 359 24.12 10.36 -16.65
CA ALA A 359 24.33 11.43 -17.62
C ALA A 359 23.73 11.08 -19.00
N LEU A 360 23.99 9.86 -19.49
CA LEU A 360 23.39 9.36 -20.73
C LEU A 360 21.86 9.40 -20.69
N LEU A 361 21.27 9.02 -19.56
CA LEU A 361 19.82 9.04 -19.41
C LEU A 361 19.26 10.47 -19.43
N ILE A 362 19.98 11.42 -18.82
CA ILE A 362 19.59 12.84 -18.84
C ILE A 362 19.66 13.39 -20.27
N ASP A 363 20.75 13.14 -20.99
CA ASP A 363 20.95 13.66 -22.35
C ASP A 363 19.98 13.04 -23.37
N ASN A 364 19.60 11.77 -23.19
CA ASN A 364 18.76 11.03 -24.14
C ASN A 364 17.30 10.88 -23.68
N ALA A 365 16.92 11.51 -22.57
CA ALA A 365 15.56 11.48 -22.08
C ALA A 365 14.59 12.10 -23.11
N GLY A 366 13.67 11.29 -23.65
CA GLY A 366 12.59 11.78 -24.51
C GLY A 366 11.60 12.68 -23.77
N ASN A 367 10.55 13.16 -24.45
CA ASN A 367 9.54 14.04 -23.85
C ASN A 367 8.35 13.30 -23.22
N ASP A 368 8.16 12.03 -23.53
CA ASP A 368 6.95 11.28 -23.17
C ASP A 368 7.18 10.39 -21.95
N LEU A 369 6.71 10.85 -20.78
CA LEU A 369 6.50 10.02 -19.59
C LEU A 369 5.17 10.38 -18.94
N THR A 370 4.32 9.38 -18.77
CA THR A 370 3.17 9.46 -17.86
C THR A 370 3.48 8.62 -16.65
N VAL A 371 3.59 9.24 -15.47
CA VAL A 371 3.83 8.49 -14.22
C VAL A 371 2.52 7.90 -13.75
N GLU A 372 2.37 6.58 -13.86
CA GLU A 372 1.12 5.89 -13.54
C GLU A 372 1.01 5.45 -12.08
N MET A 373 2.14 5.34 -11.36
CA MET A 373 2.15 4.75 -10.01
C MET A 373 2.01 5.79 -8.90
N LYS A 374 0.86 5.79 -8.22
CA LYS A 374 0.61 6.57 -7.00
C LYS A 374 0.71 5.66 -5.77
N LEU A 375 1.69 5.91 -4.91
CA LEU A 375 1.84 5.18 -3.65
C LEU A 375 1.10 5.92 -2.53
N HIS A 376 0.11 5.26 -1.92
CA HIS A 376 -0.59 5.77 -0.74
C HIS A 376 0.19 5.39 0.53
N PHE A 377 1.30 6.10 0.75
CA PHE A 377 2.27 5.80 1.79
C PHE A 377 2.80 7.11 2.40
N VAL A 378 2.45 7.38 3.65
CA VAL A 378 2.69 8.65 4.36
C VAL A 378 4.17 9.08 4.37
N PRO A 379 5.16 8.18 4.54
CA PRO A 379 6.57 8.56 4.44
C PRO A 379 6.98 9.15 3.08
N LEU A 380 6.15 9.00 2.05
CA LEU A 380 6.31 9.61 0.73
C LEU A 380 5.26 10.69 0.44
N ALA A 381 4.51 11.18 1.44
CA ALA A 381 3.51 12.24 1.25
C ALA A 381 4.09 13.57 0.76
N LEU A 382 5.41 13.75 0.85
CA LEU A 382 6.13 14.90 0.28
C LEU A 382 6.22 14.85 -1.25
N LEU A 383 5.97 13.69 -1.87
CA LEU A 383 6.03 13.51 -3.31
C LEU A 383 4.79 14.10 -3.98
N ASP A 384 5.01 15.09 -4.84
CA ASP A 384 3.96 15.71 -5.65
C ASP A 384 3.72 14.89 -6.93
N TYR A 385 2.89 13.86 -6.80
CA TYR A 385 2.51 13.00 -7.93
C TYR A 385 1.75 13.74 -9.03
N GLU A 386 1.15 14.90 -8.76
CA GLU A 386 0.42 15.68 -9.79
C GLU A 386 1.39 16.40 -10.74
N ARG A 387 2.61 16.67 -10.27
CA ARG A 387 3.69 17.26 -11.09
C ARG A 387 4.63 16.22 -11.68
N ALA A 388 4.35 14.93 -11.47
CA ALA A 388 5.17 13.85 -11.99
C ALA A 388 5.14 13.84 -13.52
N SER A 389 6.31 14.05 -14.12
CA SER A 389 6.51 14.18 -15.56
C SER A 389 7.96 13.89 -15.93
N MET A 390 8.25 13.70 -17.22
CA MET A 390 9.63 13.50 -17.68
C MET A 390 10.52 14.70 -17.36
N SER A 391 10.01 15.92 -17.56
CA SER A 391 10.74 17.15 -17.20
C SER A 391 11.10 17.20 -15.72
N SER A 392 10.17 16.82 -14.84
CA SER A 392 10.43 16.74 -13.41
C SER A 392 11.46 15.66 -13.10
N LEU A 393 11.40 14.48 -13.75
CA LEU A 393 12.38 13.41 -13.59
C LEU A 393 13.78 13.91 -13.92
N ILE A 394 13.97 14.47 -15.12
CA ILE A 394 15.25 15.01 -15.61
C ILE A 394 15.79 16.04 -14.62
N SER A 395 14.94 16.95 -14.13
CA SER A 395 15.34 17.94 -13.12
C SER A 395 15.87 17.26 -11.85
N ARG A 396 15.24 16.19 -11.37
CA ARG A 396 15.71 15.47 -10.17
C ARG A 396 17.02 14.76 -10.41
N LEU A 397 17.13 14.04 -11.53
CA LEU A 397 18.34 13.33 -11.92
C LEU A 397 19.52 14.30 -12.07
N THR A 398 19.28 15.47 -12.65
CA THR A 398 20.28 16.54 -12.77
C THR A 398 20.75 17.01 -11.40
N VAL A 399 19.84 17.25 -10.45
CA VAL A 399 20.21 17.66 -9.07
C VAL A 399 21.01 16.57 -8.36
N ILE A 400 20.65 15.30 -8.56
CA ILE A 400 21.40 14.15 -8.01
C ILE A 400 22.81 14.12 -8.60
N LEU A 401 22.95 14.20 -9.93
CA LEU A 401 24.24 14.24 -10.62
C LEU A 401 25.11 15.41 -10.13
N TRP A 402 24.51 16.59 -9.99
CA TRP A 402 25.18 17.79 -9.46
C TRP A 402 25.75 17.61 -8.06
N ARG A 403 24.99 16.98 -7.17
CA ARG A 403 25.43 16.67 -5.81
C ARG A 403 26.55 15.63 -5.79
N THR A 404 26.50 14.67 -6.70
CA THR A 404 27.56 13.68 -6.86
C THR A 404 28.86 14.37 -7.29
N PHE A 405 28.85 15.20 -8.33
CA PHE A 405 30.04 15.96 -8.75
C PHE A 405 30.64 16.85 -7.67
N LYS A 406 29.80 17.57 -6.92
CA LYS A 406 30.28 18.35 -5.77
C LYS A 406 31.02 17.48 -4.75
N SER A 407 30.56 16.26 -4.55
CA SER A 407 31.19 15.33 -3.62
C SER A 407 32.56 14.83 -4.12
N TYR A 408 32.76 14.77 -5.45
CA TYR A 408 34.06 14.56 -6.10
C TYR A 408 34.89 15.84 -6.30
N ARG A 409 34.44 16.97 -5.74
CA ARG A 409 35.09 18.30 -5.88
C ARG A 409 35.18 18.80 -7.33
N ILE A 410 34.32 18.31 -8.21
CA ILE A 410 34.13 18.87 -9.55
C ILE A 410 33.22 20.10 -9.39
N SER A 411 33.77 21.29 -9.63
CA SER A 411 33.09 22.57 -9.38
C SER A 411 32.55 23.24 -10.65
N GLU A 412 33.01 22.79 -11.82
CA GLU A 412 32.56 23.26 -13.12
C GLU A 412 31.15 22.76 -13.45
N ALA A 413 30.39 23.56 -14.19
CA ALA A 413 29.08 23.17 -14.71
C ALA A 413 29.22 22.66 -16.16
N PRO A 414 28.52 21.57 -16.56
CA PRO A 414 28.50 21.11 -17.93
C PRO A 414 27.89 22.22 -18.76
N SER A 415 28.53 22.48 -19.88
CA SER A 415 28.09 23.51 -20.82
C SER A 415 26.78 23.10 -21.47
N GLU A 416 26.69 21.89 -22.01
CA GLU A 416 25.50 21.42 -22.77
C GLU A 416 25.27 19.89 -22.74
N ASN A 417 26.32 19.06 -22.66
CA ASN A 417 26.23 17.60 -22.71
C ASN A 417 26.77 16.97 -21.41
N PHE A 418 25.90 16.32 -20.64
CA PHE A 418 26.32 15.74 -19.35
C PHE A 418 27.26 14.54 -19.55
N THR A 419 27.04 13.72 -20.57
CA THR A 419 27.84 12.53 -20.86
C THR A 419 29.27 12.89 -21.21
N GLU A 420 29.47 13.85 -22.13
CA GLU A 420 30.79 14.34 -22.52
C GLU A 420 31.53 14.97 -21.33
N PHE A 421 30.79 15.70 -20.48
CA PHE A 421 31.34 16.26 -19.26
C PHE A 421 31.80 15.18 -18.27
N VAL A 422 31.00 14.12 -18.06
CA VAL A 422 31.40 12.96 -17.25
C VAL A 422 32.63 12.30 -17.83
N ASP A 423 32.64 12.04 -19.14
CA ASP A 423 33.74 11.36 -19.82
C ASP A 423 35.06 12.15 -19.69
N ALA A 424 35.01 13.48 -19.71
CA ALA A 424 36.18 14.34 -19.51
C ALA A 424 36.74 14.32 -18.06
N HIS A 425 35.88 14.12 -17.05
CA HIS A 425 36.25 14.29 -15.64
C HIS A 425 36.43 12.98 -14.86
N MET A 426 35.77 11.90 -15.28
CA MET A 426 35.71 10.63 -14.53
C MET A 426 36.49 9.48 -15.20
N VAL A 427 36.88 9.59 -16.47
CA VAL A 427 37.63 8.53 -17.19
C VAL A 427 39.13 8.52 -16.84
N TYR A 428 39.61 9.54 -16.12
CA TYR A 428 41.04 9.70 -15.75
C TYR A 428 41.31 9.68 -14.23
N SER A 429 40.31 9.34 -13.42
CA SER A 429 40.39 9.22 -11.96
C SER A 429 40.16 7.78 -11.53
#